data_AF-Q0ARK7-F1
#
_entry.id   AF-Q0ARK7-F1
#
_cell.length_a   1.000
_cell.length_b   1.000
_cell.length_c   1.000
_cell.angle_alpha   90.00
_cell.angle_beta   90.00
_cell.angle_gamma   90.00
#
_symmetry.space_group_name_H-M   'P 1'
#
loop_
_entity.id
_entity.type
_entity.pdbx_description
1 polymer ?
#
loop_
_entity_poly.entity_id
_entity_poly.type
_entity_poly.pdbx_seq_one_letter_code
_entity_poly.pdbx_strand_id
1 'polypeptide(L)'
;MTRPVPLLYWIALVLLVLETGYGLWNVAIDLIIRAFPASHQYMDPALVDFIQSVSWLQELVFFLGIAAACAAVWLYLDRSIWVLAVYGANVFLTKADWLISGFSGVEIFAMSGYVSLMYQTVLMGLLIWLSYRETLE
;
A
#
# COMPACT_ATOMS: atom_id res chain seq x y z
N MET A 1 -2.65 30.70 -19.45
CA MET A 1 -1.36 30.41 -18.79
C MET A 1 -1.60 29.25 -17.84
N THR A 2 -1.01 28.08 -18.09
CA THR A 2 -1.08 26.93 -17.17
C THR A 2 -0.18 27.21 -15.97
N ARG A 3 -0.74 27.29 -14.76
CA ARG A 3 0.07 27.43 -13.54
C ARG A 3 1.02 26.23 -13.42
N PRO A 4 2.27 26.43 -12.98
CA PRO A 4 3.20 25.33 -12.75
C PRO A 4 2.65 24.41 -11.65
N VAL A 5 2.75 23.10 -11.87
CA VAL A 5 2.39 22.09 -10.88
C VAL A 5 3.33 22.24 -9.68
N PRO A 6 2.82 22.34 -8.43
CA PRO A 6 3.66 22.57 -7.26
C PRO A 6 4.59 21.38 -7.00
N LEU A 7 5.80 21.62 -6.49
CA LEU A 7 6.77 20.56 -6.16
C LEU A 7 6.16 19.48 -5.25
N LEU A 8 5.32 19.89 -4.30
CA LEU A 8 4.63 19.00 -3.36
C LEU A 8 3.70 18.00 -4.06
N TYR A 9 3.16 18.33 -5.24
CA TYR A 9 2.40 17.38 -6.05
C TYR A 9 3.29 16.22 -6.53
N TRP A 10 4.47 16.55 -7.07
CA TRP A 10 5.41 15.53 -7.52
C TRP A 10 5.94 14.67 -6.37
N ILE A 11 6.15 15.27 -5.20
CA ILE A 11 6.53 14.51 -4.00
C ILE A 11 5.42 13.52 -3.62
N ALA A 12 4.16 13.94 -3.57
CA ALA A 12 3.05 13.04 -3.28
C ALA A 12 2.91 11.92 -4.31
N LEU A 13 3.09 12.23 -5.60
CA LEU A 13 3.06 11.23 -6.66
C LEU A 13 4.16 10.18 -6.47
N VAL A 14 5.39 10.62 -6.25
CA VAL A 14 6.53 9.70 -6.02
C VAL A 14 6.24 8.80 -4.82
N LEU A 15 5.73 9.36 -3.73
CA LEU A 15 5.38 8.58 -2.55
C LEU A 15 4.26 7.57 -2.83
N LEU A 16 3.20 7.96 -3.53
CA LEU A 16 2.12 7.04 -3.93
C LEU A 16 2.63 5.90 -4.82
N VAL A 17 3.49 6.22 -5.78
CA VAL A 17 4.09 5.23 -6.70
C VAL A 17 5.03 4.29 -5.98
N LEU A 18 5.84 4.77 -5.04
CA LEU A 18 6.73 3.92 -4.24
C LEU A 18 5.95 2.95 -3.36
N GLU A 19 4.89 3.42 -2.68
CA GLU A 19 4.02 2.57 -1.88
C GLU A 19 3.33 1.50 -2.74
N THR A 20 2.76 1.91 -3.87
CA THR A 20 2.08 1.00 -4.80
C THR A 20 3.04 -0.01 -5.41
N GLY A 21 4.24 0.42 -5.81
CA GLY A 21 5.27 -0.45 -6.36
C GLY A 21 5.75 -1.49 -5.35
N TYR A 22 5.96 -1.08 -4.09
CA TYR A 22 6.28 -2.00 -3.00
C TYR A 22 5.14 -2.99 -2.74
N GLY A 23 3.89 -2.54 -2.75
CA GLY A 23 2.72 -3.40 -2.65
C GLY A 23 2.62 -4.44 -3.77
N LEU A 24 2.79 -4.01 -5.02
CA LEU A 24 2.79 -4.89 -6.19
C LEU A 24 3.95 -5.90 -6.18
N TRP A 25 5.11 -5.50 -5.66
CA TRP A 25 6.24 -6.40 -5.45
C TRP A 25 5.88 -7.53 -4.48
N ASN A 26 5.25 -7.21 -3.34
CA ASN A 26 4.80 -8.23 -2.39
C ASN A 26 3.70 -9.14 -2.98
N VAL A 27 2.78 -8.59 -3.78
CA VAL A 27 1.80 -9.38 -4.54
C VAL A 27 2.51 -10.37 -5.47
N ALA A 28 3.54 -9.93 -6.19
CA ALA A 28 4.28 -10.80 -7.09
C ALA A 28 4.97 -11.95 -6.32
N ILE A 29 5.60 -11.65 -5.17
CA ILE A 29 6.21 -12.67 -4.31
C ILE A 29 5.16 -13.68 -3.82
N ASP A 30 4.04 -13.20 -3.30
CA ASP A 30 2.95 -14.06 -2.79
C ASP A 30 2.46 -15.02 -3.89
N LEU A 31 2.15 -14.48 -5.08
CA LEU A 31 1.71 -15.27 -6.22
C LEU A 31 2.78 -16.27 -6.71
N ILE A 32 4.07 -15.89 -6.71
CA ILE A 32 5.16 -16.79 -7.08
C ILE A 32 5.24 -17.98 -6.11
N ILE A 33 5.16 -17.72 -4.80
CA ILE A 33 5.23 -18.76 -3.76
C ILE A 33 4.03 -19.70 -3.85
N ARG A 34 2.83 -19.19 -4.10
CA ARG A 34 1.62 -20.02 -4.22
C ARG A 34 1.55 -20.81 -5.52
N ALA A 35 1.92 -20.21 -6.64
CA ALA A 35 1.79 -20.83 -7.96
C ALA A 35 2.94 -21.77 -8.31
N PHE A 36 4.14 -21.55 -7.77
CA PHE A 36 5.35 -22.30 -8.15
C PHE A 36 6.08 -22.85 -6.92
N PRO A 37 5.77 -24.07 -6.45
CA PRO A 37 6.45 -24.68 -5.31
C PRO A 37 7.98 -24.79 -5.47
N ALA A 38 8.48 -24.93 -6.70
CA ALA A 38 9.91 -24.95 -6.98
C ALA A 38 10.63 -23.63 -6.65
N SER A 39 9.89 -22.52 -6.47
CA SER A 39 10.46 -21.23 -6.09
C SER A 39 10.86 -21.17 -4.62
N HIS A 40 10.31 -22.05 -3.76
CA HIS A 40 10.52 -22.02 -2.31
C HIS A 40 11.99 -22.15 -1.90
N GLN A 41 12.78 -22.90 -2.68
CA GLN A 41 14.22 -23.07 -2.43
C GLN A 41 15.05 -21.78 -2.61
N TYR A 42 14.48 -20.76 -3.26
CA TYR A 42 15.13 -19.48 -3.53
C TYR A 42 14.57 -18.33 -2.68
N MET A 43 13.59 -18.62 -1.82
CA MET A 43 12.90 -17.64 -0.97
C MET A 43 13.28 -17.84 0.49
N ASP A 44 13.07 -16.82 1.31
CA ASP A 44 13.21 -16.94 2.77
C ASP A 44 12.19 -17.96 3.29
N PRO A 45 12.61 -19.04 3.98
CA PRO A 45 11.70 -20.05 4.52
C PRO A 45 10.60 -19.45 5.41
N ALA A 46 10.93 -18.44 6.21
CA ALA A 46 9.97 -17.82 7.11
C ALA A 46 8.88 -17.05 6.34
N LEU A 47 9.23 -16.49 5.18
CA LEU A 47 8.29 -15.83 4.28
C LEU A 47 7.38 -16.82 3.56
N VAL A 48 7.94 -17.96 3.12
CA VAL A 48 7.17 -19.06 2.50
C VAL A 48 6.15 -19.61 3.48
N ASP A 49 6.58 -19.95 4.71
CA ASP A 49 5.72 -20.47 5.76
C ASP A 49 4.62 -19.47 6.11
N PHE A 50 4.96 -18.17 6.22
CA PHE A 50 3.99 -17.12 6.45
C PHE A 50 2.92 -17.11 5.37
N ILE A 51 3.30 -16.97 4.09
CA ILE A 51 2.37 -16.89 2.96
C ILE A 51 1.46 -18.13 2.90
N GLN A 52 2.01 -19.33 3.13
CA GLN A 52 1.22 -20.56 3.15
C GLN A 52 0.26 -20.67 4.34
N SER A 53 0.53 -19.97 5.44
CA SER A 53 -0.31 -19.94 6.64
C SER A 53 -1.43 -18.89 6.57
N VAL A 54 -1.33 -17.91 5.67
CA VAL A 54 -2.32 -16.83 5.53
C VAL A 54 -3.68 -17.41 5.12
N SER A 55 -4.73 -16.99 5.81
CA SER A 55 -6.10 -17.37 5.45
C SER A 55 -6.60 -16.62 4.20
N TRP A 56 -7.55 -17.23 3.46
CA TRP A 56 -8.16 -16.60 2.28
C TRP A 56 -8.75 -15.20 2.57
N LEU A 57 -9.24 -14.96 3.79
CA LEU A 57 -9.81 -13.67 4.18
C LEU A 57 -8.71 -12.61 4.28
N GLN A 58 -7.57 -12.96 4.89
CA GLN A 58 -6.44 -12.06 5.00
C GLN A 58 -5.82 -11.79 3.62
N GLU A 59 -5.71 -12.80 2.75
CA GLU A 59 -5.31 -12.62 1.35
C GLU A 59 -6.21 -11.63 0.62
N LEU A 60 -7.53 -11.77 0.77
CA LEU A 60 -8.49 -10.86 0.16
C LEU A 60 -8.28 -9.41 0.64
N VAL A 61 -8.07 -9.21 1.95
CA VAL A 61 -7.79 -7.89 2.54
C VAL A 61 -6.50 -7.30 1.96
N PHE A 62 -5.44 -8.10 1.87
CA PHE A 62 -4.16 -7.71 1.28
C PHE A 62 -4.32 -7.27 -0.18
N PHE A 63 -4.92 -8.11 -1.04
CA PHE A 63 -5.11 -7.79 -2.45
C PHE A 63 -6.01 -6.57 -2.68
N LEU A 64 -7.08 -6.41 -1.89
CA LEU A 64 -7.93 -5.22 -1.95
C LEU A 64 -7.18 -3.96 -1.53
N GLY A 65 -6.29 -4.05 -0.54
CA GLY A 65 -5.41 -2.94 -0.13
C GLY A 65 -4.52 -2.48 -1.28
N ILE A 66 -3.87 -3.43 -1.98
CA ILE A 66 -3.01 -3.12 -3.12
C ILE A 66 -3.81 -2.58 -4.32
N ALA A 67 -5.00 -3.12 -4.58
CA ALA A 67 -5.89 -2.60 -5.61
C ALA A 67 -6.31 -1.16 -5.31
N ALA A 68 -6.61 -0.83 -4.05
CA ALA A 68 -6.90 0.53 -3.62
C ALA A 68 -5.69 1.45 -3.78
N ALA A 69 -4.45 0.98 -3.52
CA ALA A 69 -3.23 1.74 -3.79
C ALA A 69 -3.10 2.12 -5.28
N CYS A 70 -3.31 1.14 -6.17
CA CYS A 70 -3.29 1.36 -7.62
C CYS A 70 -4.36 2.38 -8.06
N ALA A 71 -5.58 2.24 -7.54
CA ALA A 71 -6.66 3.17 -7.82
C ALA A 71 -6.36 4.59 -7.28
N ALA A 72 -5.70 4.71 -6.12
CA ALA A 72 -5.28 5.99 -5.58
C ALA A 72 -4.26 6.69 -6.49
N VAL A 73 -3.28 5.97 -7.06
CA VAL A 73 -2.34 6.53 -8.05
C VAL A 73 -3.09 7.07 -9.26
N TRP A 74 -4.02 6.29 -9.81
CA TRP A 74 -4.82 6.72 -10.96
C TRP A 74 -5.67 7.96 -10.65
N LEU A 75 -6.41 7.95 -9.53
CA LEU A 75 -7.23 9.09 -9.10
C LEU A 75 -6.39 10.33 -8.81
N TYR A 76 -5.16 10.16 -8.29
CA TYR A 76 -4.24 11.27 -8.07
C TYR A 76 -3.81 11.92 -9.39
N LEU A 77 -3.47 11.12 -10.40
CA LEU A 77 -3.13 11.60 -11.74
C LEU A 77 -4.32 12.27 -12.44
N ASP A 78 -5.53 11.77 -12.20
CA ASP A 78 -6.79 12.33 -12.68
C ASP A 78 -7.24 13.58 -11.88
N ARG A 79 -6.51 13.94 -10.81
CA ARG A 79 -6.84 15.05 -9.89
C ARG A 79 -8.23 14.94 -9.27
N SER A 80 -8.63 13.71 -8.97
CA SER A 80 -9.94 13.42 -8.38
C SER A 80 -9.88 13.47 -6.85
N ILE A 81 -10.82 14.17 -6.22
CA ILE A 81 -10.95 14.26 -4.75
C ILE A 81 -11.16 12.88 -4.09
N TRP A 82 -11.67 11.91 -4.85
CA TRP A 82 -11.85 10.54 -4.40
C TRP A 82 -10.53 9.84 -4.03
N VAL A 83 -9.37 10.39 -4.43
CA VAL A 83 -8.06 9.91 -3.99
C VAL A 83 -7.97 9.81 -2.46
N LEU A 84 -8.58 10.73 -1.71
CA LEU A 84 -8.55 10.70 -0.24
C LEU A 84 -9.29 9.49 0.33
N ALA A 85 -10.48 9.20 -0.20
CA ALA A 85 -11.29 8.07 0.24
C ALA A 85 -10.62 6.74 -0.13
N VAL A 86 -10.13 6.62 -1.36
CA VAL A 86 -9.49 5.41 -1.86
C VAL A 86 -8.14 5.17 -1.18
N TYR A 87 -7.34 6.20 -0.97
CA TYR A 87 -6.11 6.09 -0.20
C TYR A 87 -6.39 5.74 1.27
N GLY A 88 -7.44 6.33 1.86
CA GLY A 88 -7.88 5.96 3.22
C GLY A 88 -8.28 4.49 3.33
N ALA A 89 -8.96 3.95 2.31
CA ALA A 89 -9.29 2.52 2.24
C ALA A 89 -8.04 1.64 2.13
N ASN A 90 -7.04 2.02 1.32
CA ASN A 90 -5.74 1.35 1.27
C ASN A 90 -5.11 1.30 2.68
N VAL A 91 -4.98 2.45 3.36
CA VAL A 91 -4.38 2.51 4.70
C VAL A 91 -5.11 1.57 5.66
N PHE A 92 -6.45 1.62 5.69
CA PHE A 92 -7.25 0.76 6.55
C PHE A 92 -7.03 -0.73 6.26
N LEU A 93 -7.11 -1.15 5.00
CA LEU A 93 -6.94 -2.55 4.61
C LEU A 93 -5.53 -3.05 4.91
N THR A 94 -4.51 -2.22 4.66
CA THR A 94 -3.13 -2.53 5.02
C THR A 94 -3.00 -2.73 6.53
N LYS A 95 -3.60 -1.88 7.38
CA LYS A 95 -3.53 -2.08 8.83
C LYS A 95 -4.35 -3.28 9.31
N ALA A 96 -5.46 -3.59 8.65
CA ALA A 96 -6.25 -4.77 8.96
C ALA A 96 -5.45 -6.07 8.69
N ASP A 97 -4.83 -6.19 7.51
CA ASP A 97 -3.93 -7.32 7.17
C ASP A 97 -2.80 -7.50 8.20
N TRP A 98 -2.22 -6.38 8.61
CA TRP A 98 -1.15 -6.35 9.61
C TRP A 98 -1.59 -6.77 11.01
N LEU A 99 -2.75 -6.31 11.46
CA LEU A 99 -3.31 -6.72 12.75
C LEU A 99 -3.61 -8.22 12.76
N ILE A 100 -4.17 -8.75 11.66
CA ILE A 100 -4.43 -10.19 11.53
C ILE A 100 -3.12 -10.99 11.59
N SER A 101 -2.07 -10.53 10.90
CA SER A 101 -0.73 -11.13 10.96
C SER A 101 -0.16 -11.12 12.39
N GLY A 102 -0.29 -9.98 13.10
CA GLY A 102 0.18 -9.82 14.47
C GLY A 102 -0.53 -10.75 15.46
N PHE A 103 -1.85 -10.92 15.34
CA PHE A 103 -2.60 -11.88 16.16
C PHE A 103 -2.23 -13.33 15.89
N SER A 104 -1.65 -13.61 14.73
CA SER A 104 -1.16 -14.94 14.35
C SER A 104 0.28 -15.21 14.84
N GLY A 105 0.87 -14.29 15.63
CA GLY A 105 2.20 -14.45 16.22
C GLY A 105 3.36 -14.15 15.27
N VAL A 106 3.10 -13.50 14.13
CA VAL A 106 4.12 -13.21 13.12
C VAL A 106 4.79 -11.87 13.43
N GLU A 107 5.88 -11.91 14.20
CA GLU A 107 6.63 -10.70 14.57
C GLU A 107 7.52 -10.15 13.44
N ILE A 108 7.77 -10.93 12.39
CA ILE A 108 8.65 -10.59 11.24
C ILE A 108 8.35 -9.20 10.68
N PHE A 109 7.08 -8.80 10.72
CA PHE A 109 6.63 -7.58 10.09
C PHE A 109 6.59 -6.39 11.05
N ALA A 110 6.54 -6.54 12.38
CA ALA A 110 6.19 -5.45 13.31
C ALA A 110 6.87 -4.09 13.02
N MET A 111 8.20 -4.08 12.81
CA MET A 111 8.95 -2.86 12.48
C MET A 111 8.52 -2.23 11.15
N SER A 112 8.39 -3.04 10.09
CA SER A 112 7.94 -2.58 8.77
C SER A 112 6.53 -1.95 8.84
N GLY A 113 5.74 -2.28 9.85
CA GLY A 113 4.35 -1.80 10.01
C GLY A 113 4.28 -0.43 10.58
N TYR A 114 5.11 -0.16 11.59
CA TYR A 114 5.29 1.17 12.14
C TYR A 114 5.85 2.12 11.09
N VAL A 115 6.86 1.68 10.31
CA VAL A 115 7.41 2.47 9.20
C VAL A 115 6.33 2.76 8.17
N SER A 116 5.57 1.74 7.75
CA SER A 116 4.45 1.89 6.82
C SER A 116 3.37 2.85 7.37
N LEU A 117 3.03 2.78 8.66
CA LEU A 117 2.03 3.66 9.27
C LEU A 117 2.48 5.13 9.28
N MET A 118 3.73 5.39 9.65
CA MET A 118 4.30 6.73 9.60
C MET A 118 4.30 7.27 8.17
N TYR A 119 4.75 6.45 7.22
CA TYR A 119 4.76 6.78 5.79
C TYR A 119 3.36 7.18 5.30
N GLN A 120 2.37 6.33 5.55
CA GLN A 120 0.99 6.54 5.11
C GLN A 120 0.34 7.76 5.77
N THR A 121 0.70 8.05 7.02
CA THR A 121 0.23 9.25 7.73
C THR A 121 0.77 10.53 7.07
N VAL A 122 2.06 10.56 6.74
CA VAL A 122 2.68 11.71 6.05
C VAL A 122 2.07 11.90 4.67
N LEU A 123 1.91 10.81 3.90
CA LEU A 123 1.32 10.87 2.57
C LEU A 123 -0.15 11.31 2.63
N MET A 124 -0.95 10.77 3.54
CA MET A 124 -2.34 11.21 3.74
C MET A 124 -2.41 12.71 4.07
N GLY A 125 -1.56 13.20 4.99
CA GLY A 125 -1.49 14.62 5.32
C GLY A 125 -1.16 15.49 4.11
N LEU A 126 -0.25 15.03 3.25
CA LEU A 126 0.12 15.73 2.01
C LEU A 126 -1.04 15.74 1.00
N LEU A 127 -1.74 14.62 0.82
CA LEU A 127 -2.90 14.54 -0.07
C LEU A 127 -4.04 15.44 0.39
N ILE A 128 -4.32 15.47 1.70
CA ILE A 128 -5.31 16.36 2.29
C ILE A 128 -4.92 17.82 2.03
N TRP A 129 -3.67 18.19 2.31
CA TRP A 129 -3.19 19.56 2.10
C TRP A 129 -3.31 20.01 0.63
N LEU A 130 -2.90 19.15 -0.31
CA LEU A 130 -3.01 19.43 -1.75
C LEU A 130 -4.47 19.57 -2.19
N SER A 131 -5.35 18.69 -1.70
CA SER A 131 -6.79 18.75 -2.01
C SER A 131 -7.43 20.05 -1.51
N TYR A 132 -7.10 20.48 -0.29
CA TYR A 132 -7.58 21.76 0.24
C TYR A 132 -7.08 22.95 -0.58
N ARG A 133 -5.80 22.96 -0.97
CA ARG A 133 -5.23 24.05 -1.76
C ARG A 133 -5.90 24.17 -3.14
N GLU A 134 -6.12 23.04 -3.82
CA GLU A 134 -6.79 23.03 -5.12
C GLU A 134 -8.24 23.52 -5.05
N THR A 135 -8.89 23.41 -3.88
CA THR A 135 -10.27 23.89 -3.67
C THR A 135 -10.34 25.41 -3.43
N LEU A 136 -9.24 26.02 -2.96
CA LEU A 136 -9.16 27.46 -2.64
C LEU A 136 -8.67 28.32 -3.81
N GLU A 137 -8.12 27.70 -4.86
CA GLU A 137 -7.56 28.37 -6.06
C GLU A 137 -8.53 28.39 -7.24
#